data_AF-A0A939RXL3-F1
#
_entry.id   AF-A0A939RXL3-F1
#
_cell.length_a   1.000
_cell.length_b   1.000
_cell.length_c   1.000
_cell.angle_alpha   90.00
_cell.angle_beta   90.00
_cell.angle_gamma   90.00
#
_symmetry.space_group_name_H-M   'P 1'
#
loop_
_entity.id
_entity.type
_entity.pdbx_description
1 polymer ?
#
loop_
_entity_poly.entity_id
_entity_poly.type
_entity_poly.pdbx_seq_one_letter_code
_entity_poly.pdbx_strand_id
1 'polypeptide(L)'
;MAYTEDHIALAAEYALGTLDASERAQVETMMAVDKAFADVVQAWAYRLGVLNQMVGSVEPRPIVWENIRSELARTDFAQETPAPEASPPPPPVPESSSIEAAPPELAPDVAPQPELQPSEAEQPGTARPAPDALPDIAPIFMPQVHAPDPDVARAPPAPVADNSNVIRLESRVKRWRTIASAVGALAAALLVTLSLQIFQPDALPGGLRPAPRIQTVEVKTPAPLTAAAQYVALLQGQGGGPAFILTIDGATRNFTVRKVGATPEAGKSFELWLISDKLPRPRSLGVIGAGDFTARPVLGSFDPEVVNGATYAVTVEQAGGSPNGQPTSAPVFSGKLIETVPPSQPQAPAKK
;
A
#
# COMPACT_ATOMS: atom_id res chain seq x y z
N MET A 1 -7.33 0.69 -5.03
CA MET A 1 -7.98 -0.61 -4.73
C MET A 1 -7.86 -0.84 -3.24
N ALA A 2 -8.84 -1.50 -2.60
CA ALA A 2 -8.68 -1.91 -1.21
C ALA A 2 -7.86 -3.22 -1.18
N TYR A 3 -6.78 -3.27 -0.41
CA TYR A 3 -6.02 -4.49 -0.18
C TYR A 3 -6.84 -5.45 0.69
N THR A 4 -6.77 -6.75 0.38
CA THR A 4 -7.36 -7.78 1.25
C THR A 4 -6.56 -7.89 2.55
N GLU A 5 -7.18 -8.47 3.57
CA GLU A 5 -6.54 -8.71 4.86
C GLU A 5 -5.23 -9.51 4.70
N ASP A 6 -5.21 -10.49 3.79
CA ASP A 6 -4.03 -11.31 3.50
C ASP A 6 -2.85 -10.48 2.97
N HIS A 7 -3.12 -9.49 2.10
CA HIS A 7 -2.07 -8.60 1.60
C HIS A 7 -1.52 -7.70 2.71
N ILE A 8 -2.37 -7.25 3.62
CA ILE A 8 -1.96 -6.41 4.76
C ILE A 8 -1.12 -7.23 5.75
N ALA A 9 -1.50 -8.49 6.00
CA ALA A 9 -0.75 -9.42 6.81
C ALA A 9 0.62 -9.73 6.19
N LEU A 10 0.65 -10.04 4.89
CA LEU A 10 1.89 -10.30 4.15
C LEU A 10 2.85 -9.09 4.19
N ALA A 11 2.32 -7.87 4.08
CA ALA A 11 3.11 -6.66 4.21
C ALA A 11 3.70 -6.47 5.62
N ALA A 12 2.95 -6.84 6.66
CA ALA A 12 3.44 -6.81 8.04
C ALA A 12 4.54 -7.85 8.26
N GLU A 13 4.35 -9.08 7.81
CA GLU A 13 5.33 -10.17 7.94
C GLU A 13 6.62 -9.87 7.18
N TYR A 14 6.52 -9.26 6.00
CA TYR A 14 7.68 -8.75 5.27
C TYR A 14 8.43 -7.70 6.09
N ALA A 15 7.72 -6.75 6.70
CA ALA A 15 8.30 -5.69 7.52
C ALA A 15 8.94 -6.21 8.83
N LEU A 16 8.37 -7.26 9.44
CA LEU A 16 9.00 -7.97 10.58
C LEU A 16 10.19 -8.84 10.13
N GLY A 17 10.26 -9.19 8.85
CA GLY A 17 11.29 -10.06 8.29
C GLY A 17 11.07 -11.55 8.61
N THR A 18 9.83 -11.98 8.87
CA THR A 18 9.48 -13.37 9.21
C THR A 18 9.19 -14.25 7.99
N LEU A 19 9.05 -13.66 6.80
CA LEU A 19 8.81 -14.37 5.56
C LEU A 19 10.00 -15.21 5.11
N ASP A 20 9.72 -16.33 4.44
CA ASP A 20 10.75 -17.11 3.77
C ASP A 20 11.27 -16.41 2.49
N ALA A 21 12.31 -17.00 1.88
CA ALA A 21 12.97 -16.39 0.72
C ALA A 21 12.05 -16.25 -0.51
N SER A 22 11.12 -17.19 -0.70
CA SER A 22 10.21 -17.21 -1.85
C SER A 22 9.08 -16.19 -1.69
N GLU A 23 8.51 -16.10 -0.49
CA GLU A 23 7.48 -15.13 -0.14
C GLU A 23 8.03 -13.70 -0.15
N ARG A 24 9.28 -13.52 0.34
CA ARG A 24 9.98 -12.24 0.26
C ARG A 24 10.14 -11.78 -1.19
N ALA A 25 10.57 -12.67 -2.09
CA ALA A 25 10.73 -12.34 -3.52
C ALA A 25 9.38 -12.00 -4.18
N GLN A 26 8.30 -12.66 -3.76
CA GLN A 26 6.94 -12.33 -4.21
C GLN A 26 6.56 -10.91 -3.80
N VAL A 27 6.77 -10.54 -2.52
CA VAL A 27 6.48 -9.19 -2.01
C VAL A 27 7.33 -8.14 -2.73
N GLU A 28 8.62 -8.39 -2.94
CA GLU A 28 9.51 -7.47 -3.68
C GLU A 28 9.02 -7.25 -5.12
N THR A 29 8.58 -8.32 -5.80
CA THR A 29 7.97 -8.23 -7.13
C THR A 29 6.69 -7.41 -7.10
N MET A 30 5.82 -7.64 -6.11
CA MET A 30 4.60 -6.86 -5.92
C MET A 30 4.91 -5.38 -5.68
N MET A 31 5.90 -5.05 -4.85
CA MET A 31 6.32 -3.67 -4.58
C MET A 31 6.92 -2.98 -5.82
N ALA A 32 7.59 -3.73 -6.70
CA ALA A 32 8.13 -3.21 -7.95
C ALA A 32 7.02 -2.82 -8.94
N VAL A 33 5.88 -3.51 -8.90
CA VAL A 33 4.75 -3.30 -9.83
C VAL A 33 3.68 -2.38 -9.23
N ASP A 34 3.38 -2.51 -7.94
CA ASP A 34 2.35 -1.76 -7.22
C ASP A 34 2.94 -0.85 -6.15
N LYS A 35 3.04 0.44 -6.49
CA LYS A 35 3.52 1.47 -5.57
C LYS A 35 2.62 1.62 -4.33
N ALA A 36 1.31 1.46 -4.46
CA ALA A 36 0.41 1.62 -3.32
C ALA A 36 0.61 0.49 -2.30
N PHE A 37 1.01 -0.71 -2.76
CA PHE A 37 1.35 -1.82 -1.87
C PHE A 37 2.70 -1.57 -1.17
N ALA A 38 3.67 -1.02 -1.90
CA ALA A 38 4.94 -0.59 -1.30
C ALA A 38 4.73 0.46 -0.18
N ASP A 39 3.77 1.37 -0.36
CA ASP A 39 3.43 2.35 0.69
C ASP A 39 2.80 1.67 1.94
N VAL A 40 2.06 0.57 1.78
CA VAL A 40 1.54 -0.24 2.90
C VAL A 40 2.67 -0.93 3.67
N VAL A 41 3.61 -1.54 2.96
CA VAL A 41 4.80 -2.17 3.56
C VAL A 41 5.62 -1.12 4.34
N GLN A 42 5.83 0.06 3.74
CA GLN A 42 6.57 1.15 4.39
C GLN A 42 5.86 1.68 5.64
N ALA A 43 4.53 1.75 5.62
CA ALA A 43 3.74 2.13 6.80
C ALA A 43 3.93 1.15 7.95
N TRP A 44 4.00 -0.16 7.66
CA TRP A 44 4.31 -1.18 8.67
C TRP A 44 5.73 -1.06 9.21
N ALA A 45 6.73 -0.90 8.33
CA ALA A 45 8.12 -0.69 8.75
C ALA A 45 8.27 0.53 9.66
N TYR A 46 7.58 1.64 9.36
CA TYR A 46 7.58 2.83 10.21
C TYR A 46 6.94 2.57 11.58
N ARG A 47 5.77 1.92 11.63
CA ARG A 47 5.09 1.58 12.89
C ARG A 47 5.96 0.72 13.79
N LEU A 48 6.60 -0.30 13.22
CA LEU A 48 7.45 -1.24 13.94
C LEU A 48 8.81 -0.63 14.31
N GLY A 49 9.31 0.34 13.54
CA GLY A 49 10.56 1.03 13.79
C GLY A 49 10.64 1.72 15.16
N VAL A 50 9.48 2.09 15.75
CA VAL A 50 9.43 2.65 17.11
C VAL A 50 9.92 1.63 18.15
N LEU A 51 9.67 0.34 17.95
CA LEU A 51 10.12 -0.72 18.87
C LEU A 51 11.66 -0.82 18.92
N ASN A 52 12.34 -0.50 17.82
CA ASN A 52 13.81 -0.48 17.79
C ASN A 52 14.40 0.61 18.70
N GLN A 53 13.64 1.67 19.01
CA GLN A 53 14.08 2.70 19.97
C GLN A 53 14.11 2.19 21.42
N MET A 54 13.40 1.09 21.70
CA MET A 54 13.39 0.45 23.03
C MET A 54 14.59 -0.49 23.22
N VAL A 55 15.32 -0.82 22.15
CA VAL A 55 16.51 -1.66 22.21
C VAL A 55 17.72 -0.79 22.53
N GLY A 56 18.48 -1.17 23.55
CA GLY A 56 19.70 -0.46 23.92
C GLY A 56 20.76 -0.57 22.82
N SER A 57 21.56 0.49 22.64
CA SER A 57 22.72 0.45 21.74
C SER A 57 23.76 -0.54 22.27
N VAL A 58 24.22 -1.44 21.39
CA VAL A 58 25.32 -2.36 21.67
C VAL A 58 26.46 -2.00 20.73
N GLU A 59 27.61 -1.64 21.28
CA GLU A 59 28.79 -1.30 20.48
C GLU A 59 29.30 -2.55 19.74
N PRO A 60 29.35 -2.53 18.40
CA PRO A 60 29.93 -3.64 17.63
C PRO A 60 31.42 -3.74 17.89
N ARG A 61 32.00 -4.94 17.70
CA ARG A 61 33.45 -5.11 17.78
C ARG A 61 34.14 -4.23 16.71
N PRO A 62 35.28 -3.59 17.00
CA PRO A 62 35.95 -2.68 16.06
C PRO A 62 36.28 -3.29 14.69
N ILE A 63 36.56 -4.59 14.64
CA ILE A 63 36.86 -5.32 13.40
C ILE A 63 35.69 -5.34 12.40
N VAL A 64 34.44 -5.21 12.88
CA VAL A 64 33.25 -5.24 12.03
C VAL A 64 33.29 -4.11 11.01
N TRP A 65 33.78 -2.93 11.41
CA TRP A 65 33.88 -1.80 10.49
C TRP A 65 34.92 -2.02 9.38
N GLU A 66 36.07 -2.59 9.73
CA GLU A 66 37.12 -2.88 8.75
C GLU A 66 36.68 -3.97 7.75
N ASN A 67 35.94 -4.97 8.23
CA ASN A 67 35.35 -6.00 7.38
C ASN A 67 34.31 -5.41 6.41
N ILE A 68 33.42 -4.53 6.90
CA ILE A 68 32.44 -3.85 6.06
C ILE A 68 33.13 -3.01 4.98
N ARG A 69 34.14 -2.22 5.35
CA ARG A 69 34.91 -1.42 4.38
C ARG A 69 35.57 -2.30 3.31
N SER A 70 36.17 -3.40 3.74
CA SER A 70 36.84 -4.35 2.84
C SER A 70 35.85 -5.00 1.86
N GLU A 71 34.66 -5.38 2.32
CA GLU A 71 33.62 -5.99 1.47
C GLU A 71 32.96 -4.99 0.52
N LEU A 72 32.75 -3.73 0.96
CA LEU A 72 32.29 -2.67 0.06
C LEU A 72 33.30 -2.41 -1.05
N ALA A 73 34.59 -2.30 -0.71
CA ALA A 73 35.64 -2.14 -1.70
C ALA A 73 35.65 -3.31 -2.71
N ARG A 74 35.54 -4.56 -2.24
CA ARG A 74 35.44 -5.75 -3.11
C ARG A 74 34.23 -5.71 -4.03
N THR A 75 33.08 -5.25 -3.53
CA THR A 75 31.85 -5.12 -4.32
C THR A 75 32.00 -4.04 -5.38
N ASP A 76 32.61 -2.90 -5.04
CA ASP A 76 32.93 -1.83 -6.00
C ASP A 76 33.86 -2.33 -7.11
N PHE A 77 34.92 -3.09 -6.76
CA PHE A 77 35.82 -3.72 -7.73
C PHE A 77 35.17 -4.82 -8.58
N ALA A 78 34.11 -5.48 -8.08
CA ALA A 78 33.35 -6.47 -8.84
C ALA A 78 32.31 -5.82 -9.78
N GLN A 79 31.80 -4.63 -9.43
CA GLN A 79 30.93 -3.82 -10.29
C GLN A 79 31.71 -3.10 -11.40
N GLU A 80 32.99 -2.83 -11.18
CA GLU A 80 33.96 -2.44 -12.21
C GLU A 80 34.32 -3.66 -13.07
N THR A 81 33.36 -4.16 -13.86
CA THR A 81 33.66 -5.11 -14.94
C THR A 81 34.73 -4.48 -15.82
N PRO A 82 35.90 -5.10 -16.04
CA PRO A 82 36.85 -4.58 -17.01
C PRO A 82 36.10 -4.49 -18.34
N ALA A 83 36.08 -3.29 -18.92
CA ALA A 83 35.69 -3.12 -20.31
C ALA A 83 36.38 -4.22 -21.13
N PRO A 84 35.72 -4.86 -22.11
CA PRO A 84 36.32 -5.98 -22.82
C PRO A 84 37.57 -5.48 -23.54
N GLU A 85 38.73 -5.71 -22.92
CA GLU A 85 40.01 -5.58 -23.58
C GLU A 85 39.96 -6.55 -24.76
N ALA A 86 40.10 -5.97 -25.94
CA ALA A 86 40.10 -6.67 -27.21
C ALA A 86 40.95 -7.94 -27.10
N SER A 87 40.33 -9.09 -27.39
CA SER A 87 41.02 -10.36 -27.49
C SER A 87 42.26 -10.18 -28.39
N PRO A 88 43.46 -10.59 -27.96
CA PRO A 88 44.59 -10.67 -28.89
C PRO A 88 44.23 -11.63 -30.03
N PRO A 89 44.66 -11.35 -31.28
CA PRO A 89 44.30 -12.20 -32.41
C PRO A 89 44.84 -13.62 -32.19
N PRO A 90 44.07 -14.66 -32.59
CA PRO A 90 44.50 -16.03 -32.42
C PRO A 90 45.77 -16.31 -33.26
N PRO A 91 46.72 -17.11 -32.76
CA PRO A 91 47.84 -17.58 -33.58
C PRO A 91 47.32 -18.48 -34.72
N PRO A 92 48.03 -18.53 -35.87
CA PRO A 92 47.62 -19.39 -36.97
C PRO A 92 47.72 -20.86 -36.54
N VAL A 93 46.62 -21.59 -36.69
CA VAL A 93 46.55 -23.04 -36.50
C VAL A 93 47.46 -23.76 -37.49
N PRO A 94 48.37 -24.65 -37.04
CA PRO A 94 48.90 -25.69 -37.90
C PRO A 94 47.93 -26.88 -37.93
N GLU A 95 47.86 -27.45 -39.12
CA GLU A 95 46.97 -28.50 -39.58
C GLU A 95 47.07 -29.82 -38.81
N SER A 96 45.98 -30.58 -38.96
CA SER A 96 45.63 -31.88 -38.43
C SER A 96 46.71 -32.97 -38.43
N SER A 97 46.69 -33.80 -37.40
CA SER A 97 46.97 -35.25 -37.46
C SER A 97 46.14 -35.90 -36.34
N SER A 98 45.02 -36.59 -36.61
CA SER A 98 44.94 -37.99 -37.11
C SER A 98 45.72 -38.93 -36.16
N ILE A 99 45.19 -39.94 -35.47
CA ILE A 99 44.08 -40.91 -35.57
C ILE A 99 44.02 -41.55 -34.14
N GLU A 100 42.93 -42.08 -33.59
CA GLU A 100 42.60 -43.51 -33.68
C GLU A 100 41.31 -43.85 -32.92
N ALA A 101 40.56 -44.76 -33.53
CA ALA A 101 39.27 -45.29 -33.11
C ALA A 101 39.44 -46.43 -32.09
N ALA A 102 38.47 -46.60 -31.19
CA ALA A 102 37.50 -47.70 -31.27
C ALA A 102 36.64 -47.85 -29.98
N PRO A 103 35.40 -48.36 -30.10
CA PRO A 103 34.31 -48.31 -29.10
C PRO A 103 33.88 -49.75 -28.67
N PRO A 104 32.61 -50.07 -28.37
CA PRO A 104 31.70 -49.69 -27.28
C PRO A 104 31.19 -50.92 -26.48
N GLU A 105 30.48 -50.73 -25.36
CA GLU A 105 29.60 -51.77 -24.77
C GLU A 105 28.46 -51.06 -23.99
N LEU A 106 27.25 -50.94 -24.55
CA LEU A 106 26.08 -51.85 -24.42
C LEU A 106 25.63 -52.05 -22.95
N ALA A 107 24.38 -51.92 -22.50
CA ALA A 107 23.07 -51.57 -23.06
C ALA A 107 22.07 -51.42 -21.84
N PRO A 108 20.72 -51.57 -21.92
CA PRO A 108 19.75 -50.53 -21.53
C PRO A 108 18.70 -50.97 -20.48
N ASP A 109 17.85 -50.04 -19.99
CA ASP A 109 16.43 -50.27 -19.62
C ASP A 109 15.79 -48.92 -19.22
N VAL A 110 14.89 -48.32 -20.00
CA VAL A 110 13.42 -48.48 -20.04
C VAL A 110 12.69 -48.01 -18.75
N ALA A 111 11.74 -47.10 -18.98
CA ALA A 111 10.94 -46.22 -18.11
C ALA A 111 9.90 -46.99 -17.21
N PRO A 112 8.93 -46.36 -16.48
CA PRO A 112 8.50 -44.96 -16.48
C PRO A 112 8.05 -44.32 -15.13
N GLN A 113 7.72 -43.03 -15.23
CA GLN A 113 7.01 -42.16 -14.28
C GLN A 113 5.64 -42.73 -13.84
N PRO A 114 5.14 -42.39 -12.63
CA PRO A 114 3.71 -42.44 -12.35
C PRO A 114 3.04 -41.08 -12.54
N GLU A 115 1.96 -41.16 -13.30
CA GLU A 115 0.93 -40.17 -13.62
C GLU A 115 0.27 -39.52 -12.40
N LEU A 116 -0.01 -38.23 -12.56
CA LEU A 116 -1.09 -37.51 -11.88
C LEU A 116 -2.44 -37.98 -12.45
N GLN A 117 -3.32 -38.51 -11.61
CA GLN A 117 -4.77 -38.44 -11.84
C GLN A 117 -5.48 -38.07 -10.53
N PRO A 118 -6.32 -37.02 -10.51
CA PRO A 118 -7.12 -36.65 -9.37
C PRO A 118 -8.39 -37.51 -9.34
N SER A 119 -8.62 -38.19 -8.21
CA SER A 119 -9.84 -38.96 -7.98
C SER A 119 -11.05 -38.06 -7.81
N GLU A 120 -12.03 -38.42 -8.62
CA GLU A 120 -13.43 -38.07 -8.73
C GLU A 120 -14.17 -37.79 -7.42
N ALA A 121 -15.15 -36.90 -7.56
CA ALA A 121 -16.16 -36.53 -6.58
C ALA A 121 -17.07 -37.70 -6.21
N GLU A 122 -17.43 -37.83 -4.93
CA GLU A 122 -18.63 -38.55 -4.54
C GLU A 122 -19.33 -37.86 -3.36
N GLN A 123 -20.45 -37.20 -3.68
CA GLN A 123 -21.46 -36.78 -2.71
C GLN A 123 -22.34 -37.99 -2.36
N PRO A 124 -22.67 -38.24 -1.08
CA PRO A 124 -23.65 -39.25 -0.73
C PRO A 124 -25.07 -38.75 -1.01
N GLY A 125 -25.77 -39.48 -1.89
CA GLY A 125 -27.19 -39.29 -2.18
C GLY A 125 -28.10 -39.73 -1.04
N THR A 126 -29.05 -38.87 -0.69
CA THR A 126 -30.15 -39.17 0.22
C THR A 126 -31.31 -39.79 -0.55
N ALA A 127 -31.70 -40.99 -0.14
CA ALA A 127 -32.79 -41.79 -0.68
C ALA A 127 -34.16 -41.08 -0.68
N ARG A 128 -34.97 -41.36 -1.71
CA ARG A 128 -36.42 -41.11 -1.74
C ARG A 128 -37.12 -42.40 -2.21
N PRO A 129 -38.14 -42.91 -1.51
CA PRO A 129 -38.82 -44.15 -1.89
C PRO A 129 -39.90 -43.91 -2.96
N ALA A 130 -40.15 -44.95 -3.75
CA ALA A 130 -41.14 -45.05 -4.84
C ALA A 130 -42.60 -45.03 -4.34
N PRO A 131 -43.57 -44.87 -5.27
CA PRO A 131 -44.83 -45.59 -5.14
C PRO A 131 -45.22 -46.38 -6.39
N ASP A 132 -45.90 -47.49 -6.10
CA ASP A 132 -46.40 -48.54 -6.97
C ASP A 132 -47.25 -48.09 -8.17
N ALA A 133 -47.08 -48.85 -9.25
CA ALA A 133 -47.93 -48.83 -10.44
C ALA A 133 -49.28 -49.53 -10.17
N LEU A 134 -50.38 -48.90 -10.60
CA LEU A 134 -51.69 -49.55 -10.80
C LEU A 134 -52.06 -49.44 -12.29
N PRO A 135 -52.57 -50.51 -12.94
CA PRO A 135 -52.86 -50.51 -14.36
C PRO A 135 -54.20 -49.83 -14.73
N ASP A 136 -54.18 -49.29 -15.95
CA ASP A 136 -55.22 -48.55 -16.66
C ASP A 136 -56.45 -49.42 -17.01
N ILE A 137 -57.65 -49.04 -16.55
CA ILE A 137 -58.94 -49.66 -16.92
C ILE A 137 -59.90 -48.54 -17.33
N ALA A 138 -60.23 -48.46 -18.61
CA ALA A 138 -61.27 -47.56 -19.13
C ALA A 138 -62.68 -48.14 -18.88
N PRO A 139 -63.65 -47.38 -18.34
CA PRO A 139 -65.01 -47.85 -18.16
C PRO A 139 -65.80 -47.85 -19.48
N ILE A 140 -66.40 -49.01 -19.81
CA ILE A 140 -67.35 -49.18 -20.91
C ILE A 140 -68.74 -48.76 -20.41
N PHE A 141 -69.35 -47.77 -21.06
CA PHE A 141 -70.76 -47.37 -20.84
C PHE A 141 -71.67 -48.18 -21.78
N MET A 142 -72.60 -48.98 -21.22
CA MET A 142 -73.71 -49.55 -21.98
C MET A 142 -74.97 -48.68 -21.81
N PRO A 143 -75.68 -48.32 -22.90
CA PRO A 143 -76.92 -47.55 -22.80
C PRO A 143 -78.07 -48.49 -22.40
N GLN A 144 -78.62 -48.30 -21.19
CA GLN A 144 -79.85 -48.96 -20.79
C GLN A 144 -81.06 -48.22 -21.39
N VAL A 145 -81.72 -48.85 -22.37
CA VAL A 145 -83.01 -48.41 -22.93
C VAL A 145 -84.13 -48.90 -22.02
N HIS A 146 -84.74 -48.01 -21.25
CA HIS A 146 -86.01 -48.29 -20.56
C HIS A 146 -87.18 -47.95 -21.48
N ALA A 147 -88.15 -48.85 -21.57
CA ALA A 147 -89.40 -48.68 -22.31
C ALA A 147 -90.28 -47.57 -21.69
N PRO A 148 -91.13 -46.88 -22.49
CA PRO A 148 -91.91 -45.74 -22.01
C PRO A 148 -93.05 -46.19 -21.08
N ASP A 149 -93.09 -45.60 -19.90
CA ASP A 149 -94.20 -45.69 -18.94
C ASP A 149 -95.42 -44.91 -19.47
N PRO A 150 -96.63 -45.50 -19.54
CA PRO A 150 -97.82 -44.85 -20.10
C PRO A 150 -98.47 -43.75 -19.22
N ASP A 151 -98.00 -43.49 -17.99
CA ASP A 151 -98.61 -42.49 -17.09
C ASP A 151 -97.83 -41.16 -16.97
N VAL A 152 -97.40 -40.58 -18.10
CA VAL A 152 -96.82 -39.23 -18.12
C VAL A 152 -97.88 -38.18 -18.40
N ALA A 153 -98.37 -37.53 -17.34
CA ALA A 153 -99.16 -36.30 -17.44
C ALA A 153 -98.32 -35.21 -18.14
N ARG A 154 -98.88 -34.61 -19.21
CA ARG A 154 -98.22 -33.55 -19.99
C ARG A 154 -97.98 -32.31 -19.11
N ALA A 155 -96.74 -32.05 -18.74
CA ALA A 155 -96.33 -30.80 -18.10
C ALA A 155 -96.56 -29.61 -19.07
N PRO A 156 -96.97 -28.42 -18.57
CA PRO A 156 -97.11 -27.22 -19.40
C PRO A 156 -95.75 -26.79 -19.98
N PRO A 157 -95.73 -26.12 -21.15
CA PRO A 157 -94.48 -25.66 -21.74
C PRO A 157 -93.76 -24.69 -20.78
N ALA A 158 -92.47 -24.92 -20.58
CA ALA A 158 -91.62 -24.03 -19.80
C ALA A 158 -91.62 -22.61 -20.40
N PRO A 159 -91.54 -21.55 -19.58
CA PRO A 159 -91.43 -20.19 -20.07
C PRO A 159 -90.18 -20.05 -20.94
N VAL A 160 -90.32 -19.40 -22.10
CA VAL A 160 -89.18 -19.00 -22.94
C VAL A 160 -88.24 -18.16 -22.09
N ALA A 161 -87.06 -18.70 -21.80
CA ALA A 161 -86.05 -18.00 -21.01
C ALA A 161 -85.68 -16.70 -21.72
N ASP A 162 -85.75 -15.58 -20.98
CA ASP A 162 -85.34 -14.28 -21.47
C ASP A 162 -83.81 -14.25 -21.63
N ASN A 163 -83.36 -14.33 -22.89
CA ASN A 163 -81.95 -14.35 -23.29
C ASN A 163 -81.21 -13.02 -23.01
N SER A 164 -81.92 -11.99 -22.50
CA SER A 164 -81.34 -10.70 -22.12
C SER A 164 -80.28 -10.81 -21.00
N ASN A 165 -80.37 -11.85 -20.16
CA ASN A 165 -79.45 -12.05 -19.04
C ASN A 165 -78.07 -12.59 -19.49
N VAL A 166 -78.04 -13.45 -20.51
CA VAL A 166 -76.79 -14.06 -21.03
C VAL A 166 -75.92 -13.02 -21.75
N ILE A 167 -76.53 -12.13 -22.54
CA ILE A 167 -75.82 -11.03 -23.24
C ILE A 167 -75.23 -10.01 -22.24
N ARG A 168 -75.89 -9.82 -21.08
CA ARG A 168 -75.38 -8.96 -20.00
C ARG A 168 -74.24 -9.60 -19.20
N LEU A 169 -74.16 -10.93 -19.12
CA LEU A 169 -73.02 -11.61 -18.49
C LEU A 169 -71.80 -11.62 -19.41
N GLU A 170 -71.97 -11.97 -20.69
CA GLU A 170 -70.84 -12.03 -21.64
C GLU A 170 -70.15 -10.68 -21.80
N SER A 171 -70.92 -9.59 -21.93
CA SER A 171 -70.36 -8.24 -22.04
C SER A 171 -69.67 -7.78 -20.75
N ARG A 172 -70.03 -8.32 -19.59
CA ARG A 172 -69.44 -7.99 -18.29
C ARG A 172 -68.14 -8.77 -18.06
N VAL A 173 -68.09 -10.05 -18.43
CA VAL A 173 -66.88 -10.88 -18.39
C VAL A 173 -65.83 -10.39 -19.38
N LYS A 174 -66.22 -9.99 -20.58
CA LYS A 174 -65.29 -9.42 -21.57
C LYS A 174 -64.65 -8.13 -21.06
N ARG A 175 -65.42 -7.28 -20.37
CA ARG A 175 -64.94 -6.05 -19.71
C ARG A 175 -64.02 -6.34 -18.52
N TRP A 176 -64.36 -7.31 -17.67
CA TRP A 176 -63.48 -7.73 -16.57
C TRP A 176 -62.17 -8.32 -17.05
N ARG A 177 -62.19 -9.09 -18.14
CA ARG A 177 -60.98 -9.62 -18.76
C ARG A 177 -60.09 -8.51 -19.30
N THR A 178 -60.66 -7.51 -19.99
CA THR A 178 -59.88 -6.35 -20.47
C THR A 178 -59.26 -5.54 -19.34
N ILE A 179 -59.98 -5.35 -18.22
CA ILE A 179 -59.47 -4.65 -17.04
C ILE A 179 -58.34 -5.45 -16.39
N ALA A 180 -58.50 -6.76 -16.21
CA ALA A 180 -57.47 -7.62 -15.65
C ALA A 180 -56.19 -7.62 -16.51
N SER A 181 -56.32 -7.70 -17.84
CA SER A 181 -55.16 -7.59 -18.74
C SER A 181 -54.50 -6.20 -18.73
N ALA A 182 -55.29 -5.12 -18.58
CA ALA A 182 -54.74 -3.77 -18.48
C ALA A 182 -53.95 -3.56 -17.18
N VAL A 183 -54.46 -4.08 -16.05
CA VAL A 183 -53.76 -4.05 -14.75
C VAL A 183 -52.48 -4.88 -14.80
N GLY A 184 -52.52 -6.06 -15.43
CA GLY A 184 -51.34 -6.91 -15.62
C GLY A 184 -50.23 -6.25 -16.45
N ALA A 185 -50.59 -5.56 -17.53
CA ALA A 185 -49.63 -4.82 -18.35
C ALA A 185 -48.96 -3.66 -17.58
N LEU A 186 -49.72 -2.95 -16.74
CA LEU A 186 -49.20 -1.89 -15.86
C LEU A 186 -48.22 -2.44 -14.81
N ALA A 187 -48.55 -3.58 -14.20
CA ALA A 187 -47.67 -4.24 -13.23
C ALA A 187 -46.36 -4.72 -13.88
N ALA A 188 -46.42 -5.29 -15.08
CA ALA A 188 -45.24 -5.69 -15.83
C ALA A 188 -44.36 -4.49 -16.20
N ALA A 189 -44.96 -3.37 -16.63
CA ALA A 189 -44.22 -2.15 -16.92
C ALA A 189 -43.53 -1.58 -15.67
N LEU A 190 -44.19 -1.59 -14.52
CA LEU A 190 -43.61 -1.16 -13.24
C LEU A 190 -42.42 -2.04 -12.84
N LEU A 191 -42.54 -3.37 -12.96
CA LEU A 191 -41.45 -4.30 -12.67
C LEU A 191 -40.24 -4.11 -13.59
N VAL A 192 -40.47 -3.83 -14.87
CA VAL A 192 -39.40 -3.48 -15.81
C VAL A 192 -38.75 -2.16 -15.39
N THR A 193 -39.51 -1.12 -15.09
CA THR A 193 -38.94 0.17 -14.63
C THR A 193 -38.13 0.03 -13.35
N LEU A 194 -38.62 -0.77 -12.39
CA LEU A 194 -37.92 -1.03 -11.13
C LEU A 194 -36.65 -1.86 -11.34
N SER A 195 -36.69 -2.86 -12.23
CA SER A 195 -35.48 -3.62 -12.61
C SER A 195 -34.44 -2.73 -13.28
N LEU A 196 -34.84 -1.84 -14.18
CA LEU A 196 -33.91 -0.86 -14.78
C LEU A 196 -33.33 0.09 -13.72
N GLN A 197 -34.11 0.53 -12.72
CA GLN A 197 -33.59 1.35 -11.62
C GLN A 197 -32.49 0.65 -10.80
N ILE A 198 -32.58 -0.67 -10.62
CA ILE A 198 -31.64 -1.44 -9.79
C ILE A 198 -30.37 -1.81 -10.57
N PHE A 199 -30.51 -2.26 -11.82
CA PHE A 199 -29.40 -2.85 -12.58
C PHE A 199 -28.77 -1.91 -13.62
N GLN A 200 -29.51 -0.94 -14.16
CA GLN A 200 -29.03 -0.01 -15.19
C GLN A 200 -29.60 1.41 -15.00
N PRO A 201 -29.20 2.13 -13.94
CA PRO A 201 -29.79 3.42 -13.58
C PRO A 201 -29.61 4.50 -14.67
N ASP A 202 -28.63 4.36 -15.55
CA ASP A 202 -28.36 5.28 -16.66
C ASP A 202 -29.27 5.09 -17.89
N ALA A 203 -30.00 3.98 -17.98
CA ALA A 203 -30.87 3.68 -19.12
C ALA A 203 -32.24 4.40 -19.06
N LEU A 204 -32.58 5.07 -17.96
CA LEU A 204 -33.86 5.78 -17.79
C LEU A 204 -33.81 7.22 -18.32
N PRO A 205 -34.88 7.72 -18.98
CA PRO A 205 -34.99 9.12 -19.38
C PRO A 205 -34.99 10.04 -18.14
N GLY A 206 -34.37 11.21 -18.26
CA GLY A 206 -33.91 12.03 -17.12
C GLY A 206 -34.94 12.36 -16.03
N GLY A 207 -36.26 12.31 -16.32
CA GLY A 207 -37.32 12.57 -15.34
C GLY A 207 -37.57 11.43 -14.32
N LEU A 208 -37.05 10.22 -14.54
CA LEU A 208 -37.21 9.06 -13.65
C LEU A 208 -35.91 8.66 -12.92
N ARG A 209 -34.85 9.45 -13.11
CA ARG A 209 -33.57 9.24 -12.42
C ARG A 209 -33.67 9.80 -11.00
N PRO A 210 -33.29 9.05 -9.96
CA PRO A 210 -33.14 9.61 -8.62
C PRO A 210 -32.10 10.73 -8.65
N ALA A 211 -32.46 11.92 -8.15
CA ALA A 211 -31.57 13.07 -8.16
C ALA A 211 -30.30 12.75 -7.34
N PRO A 212 -29.09 12.99 -7.87
CA PRO A 212 -27.86 12.80 -7.12
C PRO A 212 -27.86 13.71 -5.90
N ARG A 213 -27.89 13.12 -4.69
CA ARG A 213 -27.68 13.85 -3.45
C ARG A 213 -26.19 14.18 -3.33
N ILE A 214 -25.82 15.40 -3.71
CA ILE A 214 -24.49 15.93 -3.43
C ILE A 214 -24.41 16.14 -1.92
N GLN A 215 -23.82 15.18 -1.20
CA GLN A 215 -23.37 15.40 0.17
C GLN A 215 -22.04 16.16 0.08
N THR A 216 -22.10 17.46 0.29
CA THR A 216 -20.90 18.28 0.47
C THR A 216 -20.29 17.87 1.81
N VAL A 217 -19.41 16.87 1.80
CA VAL A 217 -18.54 16.61 2.95
C VAL A 217 -17.61 17.80 3.02
N GLU A 218 -17.86 18.68 3.99
CA GLU A 218 -16.93 19.75 4.34
C GLU A 218 -15.67 19.08 4.90
N VAL A 219 -14.76 18.70 4.00
CA VAL A 219 -13.42 18.26 4.37
C VAL A 219 -12.77 19.48 5.00
N LYS A 220 -12.74 19.52 6.33
CA LYS A 220 -11.95 20.48 7.07
C LYS A 220 -10.49 20.22 6.71
N THR A 221 -10.01 20.94 5.69
CA THR A 221 -8.60 20.94 5.32
C THR A 221 -7.82 21.22 6.60
N PRO A 222 -6.90 20.32 7.03
CA PRO A 222 -6.00 20.62 8.12
C PRO A 222 -5.36 21.98 7.82
N ALA A 223 -5.28 22.85 8.82
CA ALA A 223 -4.57 24.12 8.67
C ALA A 223 -3.21 23.81 8.01
N PRO A 224 -2.78 24.59 7.00
CA PRO A 224 -1.46 24.39 6.42
C PRO A 224 -0.46 24.39 7.57
N LEU A 225 0.30 23.30 7.70
CA LEU A 225 1.41 23.23 8.64
C LEU A 225 2.32 24.39 8.26
N THR A 226 2.34 25.45 9.06
CA THR A 226 3.30 26.54 8.91
C THR A 226 4.68 25.88 8.89
N ALA A 227 5.36 25.90 7.74
CA ALA A 227 6.68 25.32 7.63
C ALA A 227 7.56 25.98 8.69
N ALA A 228 8.06 25.18 9.62
CA ALA A 228 8.93 25.71 10.66
C ALA A 228 10.18 26.28 10.00
N ALA A 229 10.57 27.49 10.40
CA ALA A 229 11.79 28.11 9.92
C ALA A 229 12.98 27.17 10.20
N GLN A 230 13.85 27.00 9.21
CA GLN A 230 15.12 26.30 9.40
C GLN A 230 16.21 27.35 9.52
N TYR A 231 17.15 27.16 10.42
CA TYR A 231 18.19 28.13 10.66
C TYR A 231 19.56 27.55 10.36
N VAL A 232 20.44 28.33 9.73
CA VAL A 232 21.78 27.88 9.33
C VAL A 232 22.82 28.92 9.74
N ALA A 233 23.93 28.48 10.32
CA ALA A 233 25.11 29.31 10.57
C ALA A 233 26.34 28.67 9.94
N LEU A 234 27.13 29.48 9.22
CA LEU A 234 28.43 29.08 8.72
C LEU A 234 29.49 29.53 9.73
N LEU A 235 30.21 28.59 10.34
CA LEU A 235 31.24 28.91 11.33
C LEU A 235 32.58 28.97 10.62
N GLN A 236 33.12 30.19 10.50
CA GLN A 236 34.33 30.50 9.75
C GLN A 236 35.46 30.89 10.69
N GLY A 237 36.69 30.60 10.26
CA GLY A 237 37.92 31.02 10.97
C GLY A 237 38.49 32.30 10.37
N GLN A 238 39.59 32.79 10.93
CA GLN A 238 40.28 33.99 10.41
C GLN A 238 40.74 33.87 8.96
N GLY A 239 40.98 32.65 8.46
CA GLY A 239 41.32 32.37 7.07
C GLY A 239 40.14 32.38 6.08
N GLY A 240 38.92 32.69 6.52
CA GLY A 240 37.73 32.85 5.65
C GLY A 240 37.06 31.55 5.16
N GLY A 241 37.70 30.40 5.30
CA GLY A 241 37.11 29.10 4.96
C GLY A 241 36.07 28.63 5.99
N PRO A 242 34.95 28.00 5.56
CA PRO A 242 34.00 27.40 6.48
C PRO A 242 34.59 26.14 7.12
N ALA A 243 34.67 26.14 8.44
CA ALA A 243 35.13 24.99 9.21
C ALA A 243 33.96 24.08 9.59
N PHE A 244 32.81 24.67 9.93
CA PHE A 244 31.59 23.97 10.33
C PHE A 244 30.34 24.62 9.75
N ILE A 245 29.30 23.81 9.51
CA ILE A 245 27.94 24.26 9.21
C ILE A 245 27.06 23.83 10.38
N LEU A 246 26.39 24.77 11.00
CA LEU A 246 25.40 24.52 12.05
C LEU A 246 24.01 24.69 11.44
N THR A 247 23.15 23.70 11.63
CA THR A 247 21.73 23.75 11.25
C THR A 247 20.88 23.56 12.49
N ILE A 248 19.86 24.39 12.66
CA ILE A 248 18.90 24.34 13.77
C ILE A 248 17.50 24.27 13.20
N ASP A 249 16.72 23.30 13.66
CA ASP A 249 15.30 23.18 13.35
C ASP A 249 14.49 24.15 14.22
N GLY A 250 13.69 25.04 13.61
CA GLY A 250 12.96 26.08 14.35
C GLY A 250 11.81 25.56 15.21
N ALA A 251 11.27 24.37 14.93
CA ALA A 251 10.19 23.78 15.71
C ALA A 251 10.71 23.07 16.96
N THR A 252 11.71 22.21 16.77
CA THR A 252 12.26 21.32 17.79
C THR A 252 13.46 21.90 18.52
N ARG A 253 14.12 22.91 17.93
CA ARG A 253 15.43 23.43 18.38
C ARG A 253 16.47 22.32 18.50
N ASN A 254 16.37 21.30 17.66
CA ASN A 254 17.44 20.34 17.48
C ASN A 254 18.51 20.95 16.57
N PHE A 255 19.77 20.81 16.97
CA PHE A 255 20.86 21.27 16.13
C PHE A 255 21.69 20.10 15.59
N THR A 256 22.23 20.30 14.39
CA THR A 256 23.22 19.44 13.77
C THR A 256 24.41 20.29 13.34
N VAL A 257 25.61 19.89 13.75
CA VAL A 257 26.87 20.45 13.29
C VAL A 257 27.48 19.51 12.28
N ARG A 258 27.80 20.02 11.09
CA ARG A 258 28.60 19.34 10.09
C ARG A 258 30.01 19.93 10.07
N LYS A 259 31.02 19.08 10.14
CA LYS A 259 32.43 19.42 9.94
C LYS A 259 32.73 19.45 8.43
N VAL A 260 33.40 20.49 7.97
CA VAL A 260 33.70 20.69 6.53
C VAL A 260 35.19 20.73 6.26
N GLY A 261 35.97 21.41 7.11
CA GLY A 261 37.41 21.59 6.88
C GLY A 261 38.27 21.71 8.14
N ALA A 262 37.69 21.54 9.32
CA ALA A 262 38.44 21.61 10.58
C ALA A 262 38.84 20.22 11.06
N THR A 263 40.15 20.00 11.22
CA THR A 263 40.70 18.77 11.81
C THR A 263 41.08 19.04 13.26
N PRO A 264 40.61 18.25 14.24
CA PRO A 264 41.02 18.41 15.63
C PRO A 264 42.47 18.01 15.81
N GLU A 265 43.20 18.78 16.61
CA GLU A 265 44.55 18.42 17.03
C GLU A 265 44.55 17.16 17.91
N ALA A 266 45.64 16.40 17.90
CA ALA A 266 45.77 15.19 18.69
C ALA A 266 45.57 15.48 20.20
N GLY A 267 44.67 14.76 20.85
CA GLY A 267 44.33 14.96 22.26
C GLY A 267 43.51 16.23 22.56
N LYS A 268 43.01 16.91 21.52
CA LYS A 268 42.11 18.05 21.63
C LYS A 268 40.72 17.71 21.10
N SER A 269 39.74 18.52 21.48
CA SER A 269 38.36 18.35 21.05
C SER A 269 37.78 19.71 20.71
N PHE A 270 36.97 19.78 19.66
CA PHE A 270 36.20 20.99 19.38
C PHE A 270 34.96 21.02 20.25
N GLU A 271 34.63 22.17 20.81
CA GLU A 271 33.40 22.36 21.57
C GLU A 271 32.60 23.52 21.01
N LEU A 272 31.29 23.32 20.88
CA LEU A 272 30.36 24.33 20.41
C LEU A 272 29.79 25.12 21.58
N TRP A 273 29.71 26.43 21.40
CA TRP A 273 29.21 27.37 22.40
C TRP A 273 28.12 28.27 21.81
N LEU A 274 27.13 28.56 22.65
CA LEU A 274 26.13 29.59 22.42
C LEU A 274 26.50 30.85 23.21
N ILE A 275 26.66 31.97 22.50
CA ILE A 275 27.02 33.27 23.06
C ILE A 275 25.92 34.28 22.74
N SER A 276 25.34 34.90 23.77
CA SER A 276 24.30 35.93 23.63
C SER A 276 24.47 36.96 24.74
N ASP A 277 24.10 38.20 24.45
CA ASP A 277 23.97 39.30 25.41
C ASP A 277 22.94 39.03 26.51
N LYS A 278 21.97 38.14 26.25
CA LYS A 278 20.96 37.70 27.23
C LYS A 278 21.48 36.65 28.20
N LEU A 279 22.67 36.11 27.98
CA LEU A 279 23.29 35.10 28.84
C LEU A 279 24.50 35.69 29.57
N PRO A 280 24.64 35.46 30.88
CA PRO A 280 25.73 36.03 31.66
C PRO A 280 27.11 35.47 31.28
N ARG A 281 27.15 34.26 30.69
CA ARG A 281 28.36 33.59 30.20
C ARG A 281 28.05 32.67 29.03
N PRO A 282 29.03 32.35 28.16
CA PRO A 282 28.86 31.36 27.10
C PRO A 282 28.32 30.03 27.65
N ARG A 283 27.43 29.40 26.88
CA ARG A 283 26.84 28.10 27.23
C ARG A 283 27.36 27.02 26.31
N SER A 284 27.97 25.99 26.88
CA SER A 284 28.38 24.82 26.12
C SER A 284 27.15 24.12 25.55
N LEU A 285 27.23 23.82 24.25
CA LEU A 285 26.31 22.93 23.53
C LEU A 285 26.91 21.53 23.37
N GLY A 286 28.14 21.34 23.84
CA GLY A 286 28.85 20.08 23.88
C GLY A 286 29.94 19.92 22.83
N VAL A 287 30.71 18.85 23.02
CA VAL A 287 31.82 18.46 22.15
C VAL A 287 31.32 18.01 20.78
N ILE A 288 31.95 18.54 19.73
CA ILE A 288 31.78 18.11 18.34
C ILE A 288 32.59 16.82 18.15
N GLY A 289 31.90 15.74 17.75
CA GLY A 289 32.49 14.42 17.61
C GLY A 289 33.57 14.34 16.53
N ALA A 290 34.27 13.20 16.50
CA ALA A 290 35.32 12.95 15.51
C ALA A 290 34.77 12.81 14.08
N GLY A 291 33.53 12.32 13.92
CA GLY A 291 32.86 12.19 12.62
C GLY A 291 32.48 13.52 11.96
N ASP A 292 31.83 13.40 10.81
CA ASP A 292 31.41 14.55 10.00
C ASP A 292 30.19 15.28 10.58
N PHE A 293 29.36 14.58 11.35
CA PHE A 293 28.12 15.12 11.91
C PHE A 293 28.06 14.94 13.43
N THR A 294 27.49 15.93 14.12
CA THR A 294 27.14 15.85 15.54
C THR A 294 25.79 16.51 15.74
N ALA A 295 24.80 15.76 16.23
CA ALA A 295 23.47 16.28 16.51
C ALA A 295 23.13 16.12 18.00
N ARG A 296 22.53 17.16 18.61
CA ARG A 296 22.10 17.11 20.01
C ARG A 296 20.84 17.96 20.26
N PRO A 297 19.92 17.52 21.15
CA PRO A 297 18.71 18.26 21.49
C PRO A 297 18.91 19.24 22.67
N VAL A 298 20.00 20.01 22.69
CA VAL A 298 20.35 20.87 23.85
C VAL A 298 19.68 22.24 23.80
N LEU A 299 19.32 22.75 22.62
CA LEU A 299 18.74 24.09 22.49
C LEU A 299 17.24 24.15 22.84
N GLY A 300 16.59 23.00 23.07
CA GLY A 300 15.18 22.93 23.42
C GLY A 300 14.80 23.70 24.69
N SER A 301 15.73 23.81 25.64
CA SER A 301 15.56 24.52 26.92
C SER A 301 15.83 26.03 26.87
N PHE A 302 16.30 26.56 25.74
CA PHE A 302 16.58 27.98 25.59
C PHE A 302 15.40 28.71 24.93
N ASP A 303 15.28 30.00 25.26
CA ASP A 303 14.31 30.87 24.61
C ASP A 303 14.64 31.02 23.11
N PRO A 304 13.66 30.94 22.19
CA PRO A 304 13.88 31.11 20.75
C PRO A 304 14.60 32.41 20.38
N GLU A 305 14.31 33.53 21.05
CA GLU A 305 14.97 34.81 20.76
C GLU A 305 16.47 34.75 21.07
N VAL A 306 16.84 34.05 22.14
CA VAL A 306 18.25 33.85 22.51
C VAL A 306 18.95 32.98 21.48
N VAL A 307 18.32 31.89 21.05
CA VAL A 307 18.87 30.97 20.04
C VAL A 307 19.08 31.66 18.69
N ASN A 308 18.10 32.46 18.26
CA ASN A 308 18.10 33.12 16.96
C ASN A 308 19.04 34.34 16.92
N GLY A 309 19.17 35.08 18.02
CA GLY A 309 20.05 36.23 18.15
C GLY A 309 21.50 35.89 18.54
N ALA A 310 21.77 34.63 18.90
CA ALA A 310 23.09 34.22 19.39
C ALA A 310 24.17 34.22 18.30
N THR A 311 25.40 34.37 18.77
CA THR A 311 26.60 34.01 18.02
C THR A 311 27.04 32.63 18.47
N TYR A 312 27.26 31.74 17.50
CA TYR A 312 27.78 30.40 17.74
C TYR A 312 29.28 30.41 17.55
N ALA A 313 29.99 29.77 18.46
CA ALA A 313 31.44 29.76 18.49
C ALA A 313 31.97 28.34 18.73
N VAL A 314 33.10 28.01 18.11
CA VAL A 314 33.82 26.77 18.35
C VAL A 314 35.19 27.09 18.93
N THR A 315 35.55 26.41 20.01
CA THR A 315 36.86 26.51 20.66
C THR A 315 37.62 25.19 20.55
N VAL A 316 38.94 25.23 20.72
CA VAL A 316 39.78 24.04 20.84
C VAL A 316 39.99 23.77 22.32
N GLU A 317 39.37 22.72 22.82
CA GLU A 317 39.40 22.31 24.22
C GLU A 317 40.30 21.08 24.39
N GLN A 318 40.62 20.76 25.64
CA GLN A 318 41.23 19.47 25.98
C GLN A 318 40.34 18.29 25.58
N ALA A 319 40.91 17.08 25.56
CA ALA A 319 40.14 15.86 25.28
C ALA A 319 38.89 15.77 26.17
N GLY A 320 37.73 15.61 25.54
CA GLY A 320 36.43 15.56 26.24
C GLY A 320 35.77 16.92 26.49
N GLY A 321 36.40 18.03 26.10
CA GLY A 321 35.84 19.38 26.19
C GLY A 321 36.24 20.13 27.47
N SER A 322 35.55 21.24 27.70
CA SER A 322 35.72 22.10 28.87
C SER A 322 35.31 21.36 30.15
N PRO A 323 36.16 21.37 31.19
CA PRO A 323 35.90 20.64 32.42
C PRO A 323 34.85 21.31 33.32
N ASN A 324 34.61 22.61 33.14
CA ASN A 324 33.74 23.41 34.01
C ASN A 324 32.60 24.12 33.24
N GLY A 325 32.42 23.79 31.96
CA GLY A 325 31.43 24.43 31.10
C GLY A 325 31.72 25.92 30.84
N GLN A 326 33.00 26.32 30.88
CA GLN A 326 33.50 27.61 30.43
C GLN A 326 34.60 27.41 29.38
N PRO A 327 34.65 28.20 28.30
CA PRO A 327 35.71 28.09 27.31
C PRO A 327 37.10 28.12 27.96
N THR A 328 37.96 27.14 27.69
CA THR A 328 39.36 27.19 28.16
C THR A 328 40.28 27.89 27.16
N SER A 329 39.83 28.06 25.92
CA SER A 329 40.54 28.78 24.86
C SER A 329 39.65 29.79 24.14
N ALA A 330 40.28 30.67 23.36
CA ALA A 330 39.57 31.64 22.54
C ALA A 330 38.82 30.94 21.38
N PRO A 331 37.67 31.47 20.95
CA PRO A 331 36.97 30.97 19.77
C PRO A 331 37.86 31.00 18.52
N VAL A 332 38.00 29.84 17.88
CA VAL A 332 38.74 29.69 16.61
C VAL A 332 37.82 29.82 15.40
N PHE A 333 36.55 29.48 15.55
CA PHE A 333 35.52 29.62 14.52
C PHE A 333 34.27 30.25 15.11
N SER A 334 33.59 31.11 14.37
CA SER A 334 32.32 31.69 14.80
C SER A 334 31.42 32.06 13.63
N GLY A 335 30.13 32.24 13.93
CA GLY A 335 29.13 32.63 12.95
C GLY A 335 27.79 32.98 13.59
N LYS A 336 26.99 33.74 12.85
CA LYS A 336 25.62 34.07 13.24
C LYS A 336 24.62 33.17 12.52
N LEU A 337 23.49 32.97 13.18
CA LEU A 337 22.39 32.21 12.63
C LEU A 337 21.65 33.04 11.57
N ILE A 338 21.30 32.40 10.46
CA ILE A 338 20.52 32.98 9.37
C ILE A 338 19.27 32.12 9.20
N GLU A 339 18.11 32.78 9.13
CA GLU A 339 16.86 32.11 8.83
C GLU A 339 16.81 31.70 7.36
N THR A 340 16.45 30.45 7.13
CA THR A 340 16.21 29.86 5.83
C THR A 340 14.80 29.27 5.84
N VAL A 341 13.92 29.79 4.98
CA VAL A 341 12.60 29.20 4.80
C VAL A 341 12.77 28.00 3.87
N PRO A 342 12.40 26.77 4.25
CA PRO A 342 12.40 25.65 3.32
C PRO A 342 11.54 26.01 2.09
N PRO A 343 11.95 25.65 0.86
CA PRO A 343 11.16 25.98 -0.33
C PRO A 343 9.74 25.42 -0.16
N SER A 344 8.74 26.30 -0.23
CA SER A 344 7.33 25.90 -0.22
C SER A 344 7.12 24.95 -1.40
N GLN A 345 6.73 23.70 -1.12
CA GLN A 345 6.42 22.75 -2.19
C GLN A 345 5.40 23.40 -3.15
N PRO A 346 5.65 23.39 -4.47
CA PRO A 346 4.71 23.97 -5.42
C PRO A 346 3.38 23.23 -5.32
N GLN A 347 2.35 23.93 -4.83
CA GLN A 347 0.98 23.43 -4.83
C GLN A 347 0.56 23.16 -6.28
N ALA A 348 0.21 21.91 -6.57
CA ALA A 348 -0.34 21.55 -7.87
C ALA A 348 -1.59 22.40 -8.16
N PRO A 349 -1.74 22.94 -9.38
CA PRO A 349 -2.87 23.82 -9.68
C PRO A 349 -4.17 23.03 -9.55
N ALA A 350 -5.08 23.56 -8.73
CA ALA A 350 -6.45 23.07 -8.61
C ALA A 350 -7.10 23.12 -10.00
N LYS A 351 -7.43 21.95 -10.55
CA LYS A 351 -8.25 21.86 -11.77
C LYS A 351 -9.64 22.39 -11.40
N LYS A 352 -10.05 23.42 -12.13
CA LYS A 352 -11.36 24.09 -12.05
C LYS A 352 -12.49 23.21 -12.54
#